data_AF-A0A813LIS5-F1
#
_entry.id   AF-A0A813LIS5-F1
#
_cell.length_a   1.000
_cell.length_b   1.000
_cell.length_c   1.000
_cell.angle_alpha   90.00
_cell.angle_beta   90.00
_cell.angle_gamma   90.00
#
_symmetry.space_group_name_H-M   'P 1'
#
loop_
_entity.id
_entity.type
_entity.pdbx_description
1 polymer ?
#
loop_
_entity_poly.entity_id
_entity_poly.type
_entity_poly.pdbx_seq_one_letter_code
_entity_poly.pdbx_strand_id
1 'polypeptide(L)'
;MQVHASVEDELGTGVSVKRDQYGEIFEDYGFLERAELSKIAGNEAFRKERYEKALSDYDVTLEQLLTVAYDKTITVGRQKWNDVVILRSTVLLNKSTCHYKLKQWQKSLAEAKECLHGNVRDEMLFTAPHIRQKVKESDRRHGHLGVTFVEHRLPRLIEAKAWFRISQCYGHLEYLEKATDALAKALEMCDDPDLMPELAQHSFRIDTLKRLQRERQKKQFQGFWDKLQDRGGYAESNNNTEDHWDMLNYANKFRNVEEFEVDCILPDRYSAEGMGSRSQQTVVSKLQKNLPPGVKWDAAMKGVTKKMYSTIDQSFEAYLKKKIGTGLAEDSLVDPVLSQGAPPPSIELPPPLWDYSPSRPRVKEEASLMYTPVGGYPGPRTRAARSPSPAGSFDPAEALSRQYAESARQELAWHQNYAAEALDSNEELELQQARERMENQRWERLNKGKRSWLEALDDSDDDR
;
A
#
# COMPACT_ATOMS: atom_id res chain seq x y z
N MET A 1 -26.98 -54.12 -27.12
CA MET A 1 -28.29 -53.44 -27.24
C MET A 1 -28.34 -52.31 -26.24
N GLN A 2 -27.98 -51.10 -26.65
CA GLN A 2 -28.66 -49.85 -26.29
C GLN A 2 -28.02 -48.76 -27.17
N VAL A 3 -28.72 -48.51 -28.27
CA VAL A 3 -28.42 -47.47 -29.24
C VAL A 3 -29.07 -46.22 -28.67
N HIS A 4 -28.29 -45.26 -28.17
CA HIS A 4 -28.82 -43.93 -27.92
C HIS A 4 -28.76 -43.17 -29.24
N ALA A 5 -29.95 -43.06 -29.83
CA ALA A 5 -30.23 -42.40 -31.07
C ALA A 5 -29.88 -40.90 -30.99
N SER A 6 -29.11 -40.46 -31.97
CA SER A 6 -29.00 -39.09 -32.41
C SER A 6 -30.39 -38.57 -32.76
N VAL A 7 -30.88 -37.58 -32.01
CA VAL A 7 -31.99 -36.74 -32.45
C VAL A 7 -31.35 -35.55 -33.14
N GLU A 8 -31.19 -35.68 -34.46
CA GLU A 8 -30.92 -34.57 -35.37
C GLU A 8 -32.26 -33.85 -35.62
N ASP A 9 -32.46 -32.71 -34.96
CA ASP A 9 -33.46 -31.73 -35.36
C ASP A 9 -32.86 -30.84 -36.45
N GLU A 10 -33.14 -31.17 -37.70
CA GLU A 10 -32.97 -30.29 -38.84
C GLU A 10 -34.23 -29.44 -39.01
N LEU A 11 -34.15 -28.15 -38.64
CA LEU A 11 -34.93 -27.05 -39.22
C LEU A 11 -34.35 -25.69 -38.76
N GLY A 12 -33.52 -25.08 -39.61
CA GLY A 12 -33.45 -23.63 -39.80
C GLY A 12 -32.77 -22.77 -38.72
N THR A 13 -31.52 -22.37 -39.00
CA THR A 13 -30.67 -21.47 -38.19
C THR A 13 -30.27 -22.02 -36.82
N GLY A 14 -29.60 -23.17 -36.83
CA GLY A 14 -28.86 -23.69 -35.68
C GLY A 14 -27.66 -22.80 -35.34
N VAL A 15 -27.90 -21.63 -34.75
CA VAL A 15 -26.88 -20.93 -33.98
C VAL A 15 -26.67 -21.79 -32.74
N SER A 16 -25.62 -22.60 -32.75
CA SER A 16 -25.23 -23.34 -31.55
C SER A 16 -24.88 -22.31 -30.49
N VAL A 17 -25.80 -22.15 -29.53
CA VAL A 17 -25.62 -21.22 -28.41
C VAL A 17 -24.37 -21.66 -27.66
N LYS A 18 -23.29 -20.90 -27.84
CA LYS A 18 -22.03 -21.16 -27.15
C LYS A 18 -22.27 -20.97 -25.65
N ARG A 19 -21.77 -21.90 -24.86
CA ARG A 19 -21.80 -21.83 -23.40
C ARG A 19 -20.41 -21.56 -22.87
N ASP A 20 -20.31 -20.77 -21.81
CA ASP A 20 -19.04 -20.53 -21.13
C ASP A 20 -18.63 -21.73 -20.24
N GLN A 21 -17.50 -21.56 -19.55
CA GLN A 21 -16.96 -22.53 -18.59
C GLN A 21 -17.89 -22.78 -17.39
N TYR A 22 -18.88 -21.91 -17.18
CA TYR A 22 -19.85 -21.98 -16.09
C TYR A 22 -21.22 -22.49 -16.56
N GLY A 23 -21.36 -22.79 -17.86
CA GLY A 23 -22.59 -23.28 -18.47
C GLY A 23 -23.61 -22.20 -18.82
N GLU A 24 -23.26 -20.92 -18.72
CA GLU A 24 -24.10 -19.78 -19.09
C GLU A 24 -23.96 -19.45 -20.59
N ILE A 25 -24.99 -18.84 -21.18
CA ILE A 25 -24.96 -18.42 -22.59
C ILE A 25 -23.87 -17.35 -22.78
N PHE A 26 -23.00 -17.56 -23.76
CA PHE A 26 -21.81 -16.76 -23.96
C PHE A 26 -21.53 -16.51 -25.45
N GLU A 27 -21.64 -15.25 -25.86
CA GLU A 27 -21.35 -14.79 -27.22
C GLU A 27 -20.57 -13.49 -27.14
N ASP A 28 -19.25 -13.56 -27.37
CA ASP A 28 -18.33 -12.43 -27.25
C ASP A 28 -17.53 -12.14 -28.53
N TYR A 29 -17.81 -12.83 -29.64
CA TYR A 29 -17.10 -12.71 -30.92
C TYR A 29 -15.56 -12.73 -30.80
N GLY A 30 -15.02 -13.44 -29.81
CA GLY A 30 -13.58 -13.56 -29.53
C GLY A 30 -12.92 -12.31 -28.96
N PHE A 31 -13.68 -11.33 -28.47
CA PHE A 31 -13.11 -10.13 -27.84
C PHE A 31 -12.32 -10.47 -26.57
N LEU A 32 -12.77 -11.43 -25.75
CA LEU A 32 -12.03 -11.80 -24.54
C LEU A 32 -10.74 -12.56 -24.84
N GLU A 33 -10.74 -13.41 -25.86
CA GLU A 33 -9.52 -14.10 -26.31
C GLU A 33 -8.48 -13.10 -26.83
N ARG A 34 -8.90 -12.12 -27.64
CA ARG A 34 -8.01 -11.04 -28.09
C ARG A 34 -7.48 -10.22 -26.90
N ALA A 35 -8.32 -9.94 -25.91
CA ALA A 35 -7.94 -9.15 -24.73
C ALA A 35 -6.85 -9.86 -23.92
N GLU A 36 -6.98 -11.17 -23.75
CA GLU A 36 -5.99 -12.02 -23.12
C GLU A 36 -4.67 -12.07 -23.90
N LEU A 37 -4.72 -12.23 -25.23
CA LEU A 37 -3.52 -12.20 -26.08
C LEU A 37 -2.78 -10.86 -25.99
N SER A 38 -3.51 -9.73 -26.06
CA SER A 38 -2.92 -8.40 -25.89
C SER A 38 -2.33 -8.20 -24.49
N LYS A 39 -2.98 -8.73 -23.44
CA LYS A 39 -2.42 -8.70 -22.08
C LYS A 39 -1.11 -9.48 -21.99
N ILE A 40 -1.05 -10.66 -22.60
CA ILE A 40 0.17 -11.49 -22.62
C ILE A 40 1.30 -10.76 -23.36
N ALA A 41 1.00 -10.16 -24.52
CA ALA A 41 1.96 -9.35 -25.28
C ALA A 41 2.48 -8.17 -24.45
N GLY A 42 1.58 -7.45 -23.76
CA GLY A 42 1.95 -6.36 -22.86
C GLY A 42 2.83 -6.81 -21.69
N ASN A 43 2.52 -7.96 -21.08
CA ASN A 43 3.34 -8.56 -20.02
C ASN A 43 4.73 -8.97 -20.54
N GLU A 44 4.83 -9.48 -21.76
CA GLU A 44 6.11 -9.81 -22.38
C GLU A 44 6.93 -8.55 -22.66
N ALA A 45 6.30 -7.49 -23.19
CA ALA A 45 6.93 -6.19 -23.40
C ALA A 45 7.42 -5.57 -22.07
N PHE A 46 6.62 -5.70 -21.00
CA PHE A 46 6.97 -5.25 -19.66
C PHE A 46 8.22 -5.96 -19.12
N ARG A 47 8.30 -7.29 -19.28
CA ARG A 47 9.49 -8.07 -18.87
C ARG A 47 10.75 -7.66 -19.62
N LYS A 48 10.61 -7.21 -20.87
CA LYS A 48 11.70 -6.67 -21.71
C LYS A 48 11.99 -5.18 -21.43
N GLU A 49 11.42 -4.62 -20.36
CA GLU A 49 11.52 -3.21 -19.95
C GLU A 49 11.04 -2.20 -21.00
N ARG A 50 10.25 -2.64 -21.99
CA ARG A 50 9.66 -1.79 -23.03
C ARG A 50 8.32 -1.24 -22.55
N TYR A 51 8.36 -0.38 -21.52
CA TYR A 51 7.16 0.07 -20.81
C TYR A 51 6.16 0.81 -21.71
N GLU A 52 6.61 1.62 -22.67
CA GLU A 52 5.71 2.34 -23.60
C GLU A 52 4.96 1.39 -24.53
N LYS A 53 5.64 0.35 -25.02
CA LYS A 53 4.97 -0.70 -25.81
C LYS A 53 3.97 -1.47 -24.94
N ALA A 54 4.36 -1.84 -23.72
CA ALA A 54 3.46 -2.51 -22.78
C ALA A 54 2.21 -1.68 -22.49
N LEU A 55 2.35 -0.36 -22.31
CA LEU A 55 1.21 0.55 -22.15
C LEU A 55 0.27 0.49 -23.36
N SER A 56 0.80 0.57 -24.58
CA SER A 56 -0.01 0.46 -25.80
C SER A 56 -0.76 -0.88 -25.89
N ASP A 57 -0.11 -1.99 -25.55
CA ASP A 57 -0.73 -3.32 -25.58
C ASP A 57 -1.83 -3.43 -24.50
N TYR A 58 -1.62 -2.84 -23.31
CA TYR A 58 -2.64 -2.78 -22.25
C TYR A 58 -3.82 -1.88 -22.61
N ASP A 59 -3.59 -0.75 -23.29
CA ASP A 59 -4.66 0.12 -23.78
C ASP A 59 -5.55 -0.63 -24.78
N VAL A 60 -4.97 -1.39 -25.71
CA VAL A 60 -5.71 -2.27 -26.63
C VAL A 60 -6.54 -3.30 -25.87
N THR A 61 -5.99 -3.93 -24.83
CA THR A 61 -6.75 -4.85 -23.97
C THR A 61 -7.95 -4.14 -23.32
N LEU A 62 -7.75 -2.94 -22.76
CA LEU A 62 -8.82 -2.18 -22.12
C LEU A 62 -9.92 -1.77 -23.11
N GLU A 63 -9.57 -1.37 -24.33
CA GLU A 63 -10.53 -1.06 -25.40
C GLU A 63 -11.38 -2.27 -25.79
N GLN A 64 -10.77 -3.45 -25.86
CA GLN A 64 -11.50 -4.70 -26.14
C GLN A 64 -12.47 -5.05 -25.01
N LEU A 65 -12.02 -4.94 -23.75
CA LEU A 65 -12.90 -5.14 -22.59
C LEU A 65 -14.01 -4.09 -22.50
N LEU A 66 -13.73 -2.85 -22.91
CA LEU A 66 -14.73 -1.80 -23.04
C LEU A 66 -15.77 -2.16 -24.10
N THR A 67 -15.35 -2.73 -25.22
CA THR A 67 -16.27 -3.20 -26.27
C THR A 67 -17.20 -4.29 -25.74
N VAL A 68 -16.66 -5.28 -25.01
CA VAL A 68 -17.47 -6.32 -24.32
C VAL A 68 -18.49 -5.70 -23.35
N ALA A 69 -18.14 -4.59 -22.70
CA ALA A 69 -19.03 -3.91 -21.75
C ALA A 69 -20.13 -3.05 -22.40
N TYR A 70 -19.90 -2.53 -23.60
CA TYR A 70 -20.78 -1.54 -24.24
C TYR A 70 -21.65 -2.13 -25.35
N ASP A 71 -21.17 -3.17 -26.02
CA ASP A 71 -21.92 -3.81 -27.09
C ASP A 71 -23.06 -4.66 -26.53
N LYS A 72 -24.30 -4.32 -26.89
CA LYS A 72 -25.51 -5.03 -26.45
C LYS A 72 -25.68 -6.38 -27.14
N THR A 73 -24.97 -6.61 -28.25
CA THR A 73 -25.01 -7.89 -28.97
C THR A 73 -24.18 -8.96 -28.26
N ILE A 74 -23.26 -8.55 -27.38
CA ILE A 74 -22.42 -9.44 -26.59
C ILE A 74 -23.18 -9.90 -25.35
N THR A 75 -23.40 -11.21 -25.23
CA THR A 75 -24.02 -11.82 -24.05
C THR A 75 -22.94 -12.49 -23.20
N VAL A 76 -22.75 -11.99 -21.97
CA VAL A 76 -21.80 -12.54 -21.01
C VAL A 76 -22.54 -12.91 -19.73
N GLY A 77 -22.32 -14.14 -19.28
CA GLY A 77 -22.84 -14.65 -18.02
C GLY A 77 -22.36 -13.88 -16.78
N ARG A 78 -23.06 -13.99 -15.66
CA ARG A 78 -22.73 -13.23 -14.43
C ARG A 78 -21.37 -13.62 -13.86
N GLN A 79 -21.05 -14.91 -13.85
CA GLN A 79 -19.77 -15.39 -13.34
C GLN A 79 -18.64 -14.97 -14.27
N LYS A 80 -18.82 -15.15 -15.59
CA LYS A 80 -17.84 -14.70 -16.59
C LYS A 80 -17.62 -13.20 -16.56
N TRP A 81 -18.65 -12.41 -16.27
CA TRP A 81 -18.52 -10.97 -16.09
C TRP A 81 -17.62 -10.61 -14.90
N ASN A 82 -17.63 -11.39 -13.81
CA ASN A 82 -16.67 -11.18 -12.73
C ASN A 82 -15.23 -11.41 -13.21
N ASP A 83 -15.00 -12.43 -14.04
CA ASP A 83 -13.68 -12.67 -14.64
C ASP A 83 -13.23 -11.48 -15.51
N VAL A 84 -14.15 -10.89 -16.28
CA VAL A 84 -13.89 -9.69 -17.09
C VAL A 84 -13.49 -8.50 -16.21
N VAL A 85 -14.18 -8.31 -15.08
CA VAL A 85 -13.84 -7.24 -14.12
C VAL A 85 -12.47 -7.48 -13.50
N ILE A 86 -12.16 -8.71 -13.08
CA ILE A 86 -10.86 -9.08 -12.51
C ILE A 86 -9.74 -8.87 -13.55
N LEU A 87 -9.99 -9.28 -14.80
CA LEU A 87 -9.06 -9.10 -15.91
C LEU A 87 -8.77 -7.61 -16.13
N ARG A 88 -9.80 -6.77 -16.18
CA ARG A 88 -9.64 -5.31 -16.33
C ARG A 88 -8.81 -4.72 -15.19
N SER A 89 -9.16 -5.00 -13.94
CA SER A 89 -8.43 -4.46 -12.78
C SER A 89 -6.97 -4.94 -12.75
N THR A 90 -6.71 -6.18 -13.17
CA THR A 90 -5.34 -6.68 -13.33
C THR A 90 -4.55 -5.89 -14.38
N VAL A 91 -5.17 -5.59 -15.53
CA VAL A 91 -4.55 -4.80 -16.60
C VAL A 91 -4.29 -3.36 -16.14
N LEU A 92 -5.23 -2.72 -15.46
CA LEU A 92 -5.06 -1.38 -14.88
C LEU A 92 -3.92 -1.34 -13.86
N LEU A 93 -3.78 -2.37 -13.02
CA LEU A 93 -2.67 -2.48 -12.07
C LEU A 93 -1.31 -2.63 -12.79
N ASN A 94 -1.26 -3.40 -13.89
CA ASN A 94 -0.06 -3.53 -14.72
C ASN A 94 0.29 -2.21 -15.43
N LYS A 95 -0.71 -1.51 -15.96
CA LYS A 95 -0.58 -0.18 -16.57
C LYS A 95 -0.07 0.84 -15.56
N SER A 96 -0.64 0.85 -14.36
CA SER A 96 -0.15 1.66 -13.23
C SER A 96 1.31 1.36 -12.90
N THR A 97 1.71 0.08 -12.93
CA THR A 97 3.09 -0.34 -12.69
C THR A 97 4.04 0.17 -13.79
N CYS A 98 3.61 0.18 -15.06
CA CYS A 98 4.39 0.77 -16.15
C CYS A 98 4.61 2.28 -15.93
N HIS A 99 3.55 3.04 -15.63
CA HIS A 99 3.68 4.47 -15.33
C HIS A 99 4.56 4.73 -14.11
N TYR A 100 4.50 3.87 -13.10
CA TYR A 100 5.37 3.94 -11.93
C TYR A 100 6.85 3.77 -12.33
N LYS A 101 7.17 2.78 -13.18
CA LYS A 101 8.54 2.57 -13.68
C LYS A 101 9.03 3.75 -14.53
N LEU A 102 8.13 4.40 -15.27
CA LEU A 102 8.39 5.63 -16.03
C LEU A 102 8.44 6.91 -15.16
N LYS A 103 8.30 6.80 -13.83
CA LYS A 103 8.26 7.93 -12.88
C LYS A 103 7.11 8.91 -13.12
N GLN A 104 6.05 8.48 -13.79
CA GLN A 104 4.83 9.26 -14.01
C GLN A 104 3.84 8.99 -12.87
N TRP A 105 4.17 9.47 -11.66
CA TRP A 105 3.47 9.12 -10.43
C TRP A 105 1.99 9.48 -10.43
N GLN A 106 1.61 10.62 -11.04
CA GLN A 106 0.21 11.05 -11.09
C GLN A 106 -0.63 10.11 -11.99
N LYS A 107 -0.10 9.70 -13.14
CA LYS A 107 -0.78 8.75 -14.03
C LYS A 107 -0.87 7.37 -13.39
N SER A 108 0.22 6.90 -12.79
CA SER A 108 0.25 5.64 -12.03
C SER A 108 -0.80 5.62 -10.91
N LEU A 109 -0.93 6.73 -10.17
CA LEU A 109 -1.93 6.90 -9.12
C LEU A 109 -3.36 6.84 -9.68
N ALA A 110 -3.62 7.49 -10.82
CA ALA A 110 -4.94 7.47 -11.45
C ALA A 110 -5.35 6.06 -11.88
N GLU A 111 -4.46 5.34 -12.56
CA GLU A 111 -4.70 3.96 -13.02
C GLU A 111 -4.86 2.98 -11.84
N ALA A 112 -4.08 3.14 -10.76
CA ALA A 112 -4.24 2.31 -9.55
C ALA A 112 -5.56 2.58 -8.83
N LYS A 113 -6.03 3.82 -8.84
CA LYS A 113 -7.37 4.16 -8.34
C LYS A 113 -8.44 3.58 -9.24
N GLU A 114 -8.31 3.68 -10.55
CA GLU A 114 -9.28 3.12 -11.50
C GLU A 114 -9.37 1.59 -11.38
N CYS A 115 -8.28 0.92 -11.04
CA CYS A 115 -8.28 -0.51 -10.71
C CYS A 115 -9.26 -0.85 -9.57
N LEU A 116 -9.31 -0.03 -8.50
CA LEU A 116 -10.15 -0.24 -7.33
C LEU A 116 -11.60 0.20 -7.55
N HIS A 117 -11.80 1.41 -8.07
CA HIS A 117 -13.14 1.97 -8.28
C HIS A 117 -13.85 1.34 -9.50
N GLY A 118 -13.08 0.83 -10.46
CA GLY A 118 -13.60 0.42 -11.76
C GLY A 118 -14.10 1.60 -12.60
N ASN A 119 -14.85 1.29 -13.66
CA ASN A 119 -15.41 2.29 -14.56
C ASN A 119 -16.76 2.79 -14.03
N VAL A 120 -17.04 4.10 -14.17
CA VAL A 120 -18.34 4.73 -13.86
C VAL A 120 -19.53 3.94 -14.45
N ARG A 121 -19.38 3.29 -15.60
CA ARG A 121 -20.47 2.48 -16.18
C ARG A 121 -20.73 1.15 -15.47
N ASP A 122 -19.72 0.53 -14.86
CA ASP A 122 -19.94 -0.60 -13.94
C ASP A 122 -20.79 -0.13 -12.76
N GLU A 123 -20.51 1.06 -12.24
CA GLU A 123 -21.36 1.71 -11.22
C GLU A 123 -22.77 1.96 -11.73
N MET A 124 -22.93 2.34 -13.00
CA MET A 124 -24.23 2.60 -13.62
C MET A 124 -25.05 1.33 -13.85
N LEU A 125 -24.43 0.17 -14.14
CA LEU A 125 -25.14 -1.13 -14.14
C LEU A 125 -25.74 -1.46 -12.75
N PHE A 126 -25.20 -0.87 -11.68
CA PHE A 126 -25.72 -0.95 -10.31
C PHE A 126 -26.73 0.15 -9.94
N THR A 127 -27.18 0.98 -10.89
CA THR A 127 -28.26 1.96 -10.64
C THR A 127 -29.66 1.34 -10.48
N ALA A 128 -29.79 0.03 -10.60
CA ALA A 128 -31.03 -0.66 -10.25
C ALA A 128 -31.43 -0.37 -8.78
N PRO A 129 -32.70 -0.02 -8.49
CA PRO A 129 -33.11 0.52 -7.18
C PRO A 129 -32.74 -0.35 -5.98
N HIS A 130 -32.79 -1.67 -6.16
CA HIS A 130 -32.49 -2.66 -5.13
C HIS A 130 -30.99 -2.78 -4.81
N ILE A 131 -30.11 -2.49 -5.76
CA ILE A 131 -28.65 -2.50 -5.54
C ILE A 131 -28.20 -1.18 -4.92
N ARG A 132 -28.78 -0.05 -5.35
CA ARG A 132 -28.59 1.26 -4.69
C ARG A 132 -28.89 1.24 -3.20
N GLN A 133 -29.91 0.47 -2.78
CA GLN A 133 -30.24 0.35 -1.37
C GLN A 133 -29.15 -0.40 -0.58
N LYS A 134 -28.59 -1.47 -1.15
CA LYS A 134 -27.43 -2.19 -0.58
C LYS A 134 -26.17 -1.33 -0.56
N VAL A 135 -25.97 -0.49 -1.58
CA VAL A 135 -24.87 0.49 -1.65
C VAL A 135 -24.96 1.49 -0.51
N LYS A 136 -26.12 2.12 -0.36
CA LYS A 136 -26.37 3.10 0.70
C LYS A 136 -26.28 2.51 2.11
N GLU A 137 -26.56 1.23 2.25
CA GLU A 137 -26.49 0.50 3.51
C GLU A 137 -25.05 0.09 3.87
N SER A 138 -24.22 -0.25 2.88
CA SER A 138 -22.78 -0.46 3.08
C SER A 138 -22.05 0.83 3.43
N ASP A 139 -22.33 1.92 2.70
CA ASP A 139 -21.77 3.25 2.98
C ASP A 139 -22.08 3.73 4.40
N ARG A 140 -23.25 3.35 4.94
CA ARG A 140 -23.62 3.62 6.33
C ARG A 140 -22.82 2.81 7.34
N ARG A 141 -22.40 1.59 6.99
CA ARG A 141 -21.65 0.70 7.89
C ARG A 141 -20.15 1.00 7.87
N HIS A 142 -19.58 1.31 6.71
CA HIS A 142 -18.13 1.46 6.51
C HIS A 142 -17.68 2.91 6.37
N GLY A 143 -18.62 3.87 6.42
CA GLY A 143 -18.36 5.27 6.09
C GLY A 143 -18.38 5.50 4.57
N HIS A 144 -18.75 6.70 4.15
CA HIS A 144 -18.82 7.04 2.74
C HIS A 144 -17.40 7.19 2.17
N LEU A 145 -16.88 6.10 1.60
CA LEU A 145 -15.54 6.05 1.02
C LEU A 145 -15.47 6.67 -0.38
N GLY A 146 -16.62 6.99 -0.99
CA GLY A 146 -16.68 7.48 -2.37
C GLY A 146 -16.23 6.44 -3.39
N VAL A 147 -16.15 5.17 -2.99
CA VAL A 147 -15.72 4.05 -3.81
C VAL A 147 -16.91 3.17 -4.13
N THR A 148 -17.03 2.79 -5.39
CA THR A 148 -18.06 1.89 -5.87
C THR A 148 -17.69 0.42 -5.75
N PHE A 149 -18.72 -0.41 -5.81
CA PHE A 149 -18.80 -1.82 -5.41
C PHE A 149 -17.87 -2.80 -6.16
N VAL A 150 -16.89 -2.30 -6.91
CA VAL A 150 -15.86 -3.12 -7.55
C VAL A 150 -14.89 -3.70 -6.50
N GLU A 151 -14.64 -2.99 -5.39
CA GLU A 151 -13.84 -3.42 -4.21
C GLU A 151 -14.41 -4.63 -3.41
N HIS A 152 -15.52 -5.25 -3.83
CA HIS A 152 -16.01 -6.48 -3.19
C HIS A 152 -16.01 -7.67 -4.14
N ARG A 153 -15.56 -7.48 -5.39
CA ARG A 153 -15.43 -8.55 -6.39
C ARG A 153 -13.98 -8.86 -6.71
N LEU A 154 -13.06 -7.97 -6.38
CA LEU A 154 -11.66 -8.22 -6.63
C LEU A 154 -11.11 -9.20 -5.59
N PRO A 155 -10.20 -10.09 -5.99
CA PRO A 155 -9.39 -10.83 -5.04
C PRO A 155 -8.67 -9.86 -4.11
N ARG A 156 -8.69 -10.13 -2.80
CA ARG A 156 -8.02 -9.30 -1.76
C ARG A 156 -6.56 -8.97 -2.12
N LEU A 157 -5.86 -9.92 -2.76
CA LEU A 157 -4.50 -9.71 -3.23
C LEU A 157 -4.36 -8.58 -4.27
N ILE A 158 -5.31 -8.45 -5.20
CA ILE A 158 -5.29 -7.39 -6.21
C ILE A 158 -5.56 -6.04 -5.53
N GLU A 159 -6.50 -6.00 -4.59
CA GLU A 159 -6.81 -4.81 -3.82
C GLU A 159 -5.61 -4.34 -2.98
N ALA A 160 -4.97 -5.26 -2.26
CA ALA A 160 -3.76 -5.00 -1.49
C ALA A 160 -2.66 -4.40 -2.39
N LYS A 161 -2.43 -4.98 -3.57
CA LYS A 161 -1.43 -4.48 -4.53
C LYS A 161 -1.79 -3.10 -5.09
N ALA A 162 -3.08 -2.84 -5.35
CA ALA A 162 -3.54 -1.54 -5.84
C ALA A 162 -3.40 -0.45 -4.75
N TRP A 163 -3.86 -0.72 -3.52
CA TRP A 163 -3.67 0.17 -2.37
C TRP A 163 -2.19 0.42 -2.08
N PHE A 164 -1.36 -0.61 -2.17
CA PHE A 164 0.08 -0.48 -2.03
C PHE A 164 0.68 0.45 -3.09
N ARG A 165 0.29 0.29 -4.35
CA ARG A 165 0.73 1.16 -5.45
C ARG A 165 0.30 2.61 -5.23
N ILE A 166 -0.93 2.83 -4.74
CA ILE A 166 -1.44 4.15 -4.37
C ILE A 166 -0.57 4.78 -3.27
N SER A 167 -0.25 4.02 -2.22
CA SER A 167 0.65 4.46 -1.14
C SER A 167 2.01 4.87 -1.69
N GLN A 168 2.62 4.05 -2.55
CA GLN A 168 3.91 4.34 -3.17
C GLN A 168 3.86 5.64 -3.98
N CYS A 169 2.82 5.84 -4.78
CA CYS A 169 2.64 7.06 -5.56
C CYS A 169 2.46 8.29 -4.67
N TYR A 170 1.63 8.21 -3.62
CA TYR A 170 1.47 9.31 -2.66
C TYR A 170 2.77 9.64 -1.93
N GLY A 171 3.58 8.62 -1.60
CA GLY A 171 4.90 8.81 -1.01
C GLY A 171 5.86 9.62 -1.90
N HIS A 172 5.85 9.38 -3.21
CA HIS A 172 6.66 10.17 -4.16
C HIS A 172 6.09 11.56 -4.45
N LEU A 173 4.77 11.75 -4.30
CA LEU A 173 4.10 13.05 -4.45
C LEU A 173 4.09 13.88 -3.15
N GLU A 174 4.79 13.43 -2.10
CA GLU A 174 4.86 14.07 -0.77
C GLU A 174 3.52 14.22 -0.04
N TYR A 175 2.48 13.48 -0.46
CA TYR A 175 1.20 13.40 0.24
C TYR A 175 1.26 12.32 1.34
N LEU A 176 2.11 12.53 2.35
CA LEU A 176 2.50 11.48 3.31
C LEU A 176 1.37 10.96 4.21
N GLU A 177 0.38 11.79 4.53
CA GLU A 177 -0.82 11.36 5.29
C GLU A 177 -1.67 10.39 4.47
N LYS A 178 -1.97 10.78 3.23
CA LYS A 178 -2.70 9.91 2.28
C LYS A 178 -1.93 8.63 1.95
N ALA A 179 -0.60 8.70 1.93
CA ALA A 179 0.25 7.52 1.77
C ALA A 179 0.06 6.55 2.94
N THR A 180 0.05 7.03 4.19
CA THR A 180 -0.19 6.15 5.34
C THR A 180 -1.59 5.56 5.38
N ASP A 181 -2.61 6.34 5.01
CA ASP A 181 -3.99 5.82 4.98
C ASP A 181 -4.14 4.73 3.91
N ALA A 182 -3.55 4.94 2.73
CA ALA A 182 -3.54 3.93 1.68
C ALA A 182 -2.73 2.68 2.07
N LEU A 183 -1.63 2.84 2.82
CA LEU A 183 -0.83 1.73 3.32
C LEU A 183 -1.57 0.90 4.37
N ALA A 184 -2.30 1.55 5.28
CA ALA A 184 -3.13 0.86 6.26
C ALA A 184 -4.17 -0.03 5.57
N LYS A 185 -4.85 0.49 4.54
CA LYS A 185 -5.78 -0.29 3.70
C LYS A 185 -5.09 -1.44 2.98
N ALA A 186 -3.87 -1.23 2.47
CA ALA A 186 -3.12 -2.30 1.83
C ALA A 186 -2.81 -3.45 2.81
N LEU A 187 -2.44 -3.13 4.06
CA LEU A 187 -2.19 -4.10 5.12
C LEU A 187 -3.46 -4.84 5.55
N GLU A 188 -4.60 -4.15 5.66
CA GLU A 188 -5.90 -4.77 5.96
C GLU A 188 -6.32 -5.82 4.90
N MET A 189 -5.95 -5.59 3.65
CA MET A 189 -6.28 -6.48 2.53
C MET A 189 -5.20 -7.54 2.23
N CYS A 190 -4.01 -7.45 2.81
CA CYS A 190 -2.89 -8.30 2.45
C CYS A 190 -2.88 -9.61 3.27
N ASP A 191 -3.22 -10.71 2.61
CA ASP A 191 -3.00 -12.07 3.16
C ASP A 191 -1.74 -12.75 2.58
N ASP A 192 -1.06 -12.11 1.60
CA ASP A 192 0.05 -12.71 0.85
C ASP A 192 1.38 -12.55 1.61
N PRO A 193 2.04 -13.66 2.02
CA PRO A 193 3.28 -13.61 2.78
C PRO A 193 4.43 -12.94 2.01
N ASP A 194 4.41 -12.97 0.67
CA ASP A 194 5.46 -12.36 -0.15
C ASP A 194 5.33 -10.84 -0.22
N LEU A 195 4.11 -10.30 -0.10
CA LEU A 195 3.82 -8.86 -0.19
C LEU A 195 4.00 -8.14 1.15
N MET A 196 3.75 -8.83 2.27
CA MET A 196 3.93 -8.30 3.63
C MET A 196 5.30 -7.66 3.91
N PRO A 197 6.45 -8.26 3.57
CA PRO A 197 7.76 -7.62 3.81
C PRO A 197 7.95 -6.34 2.98
N GLU A 198 7.41 -6.27 1.77
CA GLU A 198 7.48 -5.05 0.94
C GLU A 198 6.64 -3.91 1.55
N LEU A 199 5.45 -4.25 2.08
CA LEU A 199 4.58 -3.30 2.80
C LEU A 199 5.28 -2.75 4.05
N ALA A 200 5.91 -3.63 4.84
CA ALA A 200 6.67 -3.25 6.03
C ALA A 200 7.87 -2.35 5.66
N GLN A 201 8.63 -2.70 4.61
CA GLN A 201 9.73 -1.85 4.16
C GLN A 201 9.25 -0.45 3.73
N HIS A 202 8.09 -0.39 3.07
CA HIS A 202 7.51 0.87 2.65
C HIS A 202 6.98 1.71 3.82
N SER A 203 6.42 1.09 4.87
CA SER A 203 5.99 1.81 6.08
C SER A 203 7.16 2.55 6.73
N PHE A 204 8.30 1.87 6.92
CA PHE A 204 9.52 2.49 7.46
C PHE A 204 10.00 3.67 6.60
N ARG A 205 9.87 3.55 5.27
CA ARG A 205 10.22 4.63 4.34
C ARG A 205 9.30 5.84 4.52
N ILE A 206 7.99 5.64 4.64
CA ILE A 206 7.04 6.74 4.85
C ILE A 206 7.31 7.43 6.18
N ASP A 207 7.57 6.67 7.25
CA ASP A 207 7.89 7.25 8.57
C ASP A 207 9.17 8.08 8.55
N THR A 208 10.18 7.61 7.82
CA THR A 208 11.42 8.37 7.60
C THR A 208 11.14 9.68 6.87
N LEU A 209 10.31 9.65 5.82
CA LEU A 209 9.91 10.85 5.08
C LEU A 209 9.09 11.81 5.95
N LYS A 210 8.17 11.31 6.78
CA LYS A 210 7.38 12.11 7.73
C LYS A 210 8.29 12.81 8.74
N ARG A 211 9.28 12.09 9.28
CA ARG A 211 10.27 12.69 10.19
C ARG A 211 11.06 13.80 9.51
N LEU A 212 11.57 13.57 8.29
CA LEU A 212 12.29 14.58 7.53
C LEU A 212 11.41 15.80 7.20
N GLN A 213 10.14 15.61 6.89
CA GLN A 213 9.19 16.71 6.66
C GLN A 213 8.98 17.55 7.93
N ARG A 214 8.76 16.90 9.08
CA ARG A 214 8.63 17.58 10.38
C ARG A 214 9.90 18.34 10.75
N GLU A 215 11.07 17.76 10.50
CA GLU A 215 12.36 18.44 10.73
C GLU A 215 12.53 19.67 9.83
N ARG A 216 12.14 19.59 8.54
CA ARG A 216 12.15 20.74 7.63
C ARG A 216 11.20 21.84 8.11
N GLN A 217 9.99 21.50 8.51
CA GLN A 217 9.03 22.45 9.07
C GLN A 217 9.57 23.08 10.36
N LYS A 218 10.11 22.28 11.29
CA LYS A 218 10.73 22.78 12.52
C LYS A 218 11.85 23.77 12.23
N LYS A 219 12.68 23.50 11.21
CA LYS A 219 13.74 24.42 10.75
C LYS A 219 13.18 25.69 10.09
N GLN A 220 12.12 25.59 9.30
CA GLN A 220 11.45 26.75 8.69
C GLN A 220 10.86 27.69 9.74
N PHE A 221 10.33 27.14 10.84
CA PHE A 221 9.78 27.90 11.95
C PHE A 221 10.78 28.15 13.09
N GLN A 222 12.06 27.76 12.93
CA GLN A 222 13.07 27.98 13.93
C GLN A 222 13.34 29.50 14.05
N GLY A 223 13.10 30.06 15.23
CA GLY A 223 13.17 31.50 15.47
C GLY A 223 11.98 32.31 14.94
N PHE A 224 10.98 31.68 14.31
CA PHE A 224 9.73 32.37 13.99
C PHE A 224 8.99 32.75 15.28
N TRP A 225 8.90 31.80 16.22
CA TRP A 225 8.27 32.02 17.52
C TRP A 225 9.08 32.95 18.42
N ASP A 226 10.42 32.81 18.44
CA ASP A 226 11.30 33.72 19.18
C ASP A 226 11.13 35.17 18.69
N LYS A 227 11.05 35.38 17.37
CA LYS A 227 10.78 36.71 16.79
C LYS A 227 9.36 37.21 17.02
N LEU A 228 8.39 36.31 17.18
CA LEU A 228 7.01 36.67 17.54
C LEU A 228 6.96 37.18 18.99
N GLN A 229 7.75 36.56 19.88
CA GLN A 229 7.94 36.96 21.27
C GLN A 229 8.70 38.30 21.37
N ASP A 230 9.78 38.47 20.61
CA ASP A 230 10.59 39.71 20.61
C ASP A 230 9.84 40.94 20.06
N ARG A 231 8.82 40.74 19.21
CA ARG A 231 7.99 41.82 18.65
C ARG A 231 6.76 42.17 19.49
N GLY A 232 6.60 41.60 20.67
CA GLY A 232 5.54 41.98 21.62
C GLY A 232 4.14 41.44 21.26
N GLY A 233 4.06 40.20 20.78
CA GLY A 233 2.78 39.54 20.53
C GLY A 233 2.22 38.85 21.78
N TYR A 234 1.14 39.40 22.35
CA TYR A 234 0.07 38.87 23.23
C TYR A 234 0.33 37.83 24.33
N ALA A 235 1.51 37.26 24.49
CA ALA A 235 1.90 36.60 25.72
C ALA A 235 2.31 37.71 26.69
N GLU A 236 1.35 38.23 27.46
CA GLU A 236 1.66 39.01 28.64
C GLU A 236 2.72 38.25 29.43
N SER A 237 3.90 38.87 29.51
CA SER A 237 5.00 38.40 30.31
C SER A 237 4.62 38.50 31.78
N ASN A 238 3.85 37.53 32.27
CA ASN A 238 4.02 37.08 33.64
C ASN A 238 5.39 36.38 33.67
N ASN A 239 6.44 37.20 33.68
CA ASN A 239 7.78 36.78 33.97
C ASN A 239 7.77 36.18 35.37
N ASN A 240 7.54 34.87 35.45
CA ASN A 240 8.27 34.06 36.43
C ASN A 240 9.73 34.17 36.02
N THR A 241 10.41 35.19 36.55
CA THR A 241 11.83 35.11 36.81
C THR A 241 12.04 33.82 37.60
N GLU A 242 12.53 32.78 36.94
CA GLU A 242 13.10 31.64 37.64
C GLU A 242 14.21 32.21 38.52
N ASP A 243 13.91 32.37 39.81
CA ASP A 243 14.86 32.78 40.81
C ASP A 243 16.06 31.84 40.71
N HIS A 244 17.21 32.42 40.35
CA HIS A 244 18.46 31.71 40.24
C HIS A 244 18.68 30.89 41.51
N TRP A 245 18.86 29.58 41.38
CA TRP A 245 18.99 28.62 42.49
C TRP A 245 19.97 29.06 43.59
N ASP A 246 20.95 29.89 43.26
CA ASP A 246 21.95 30.39 44.20
C ASP A 246 21.44 31.48 45.14
N MET A 247 20.32 32.14 44.82
CA MET A 247 19.73 33.22 45.63
C MET A 247 18.61 32.76 46.57
N LEU A 248 18.17 31.50 46.49
CA LEU A 248 17.19 30.94 47.41
C LEU A 248 17.81 30.67 48.80
N ASN A 249 17.13 31.11 49.85
CA ASN A 249 17.50 30.83 51.24
C ASN A 249 17.43 29.30 51.52
N TYR A 250 18.30 28.79 52.39
CA TYR A 250 18.47 27.35 52.64
C TYR A 250 17.16 26.63 53.04
N ALA A 251 16.27 27.33 53.74
CA ALA A 251 14.94 26.81 54.10
C ALA A 251 14.02 26.60 52.88
N ASN A 252 14.10 27.46 51.86
CA ASN A 252 13.33 27.33 50.64
C ASN A 252 13.93 26.28 49.68
N LYS A 253 15.25 26.10 49.72
CA LYS A 253 15.94 25.02 48.99
C LYS A 253 15.49 23.63 49.45
N PHE A 254 15.30 23.44 50.76
CA PHE A 254 14.80 22.18 51.32
C PHE A 254 13.32 21.94 51.01
N ARG A 255 12.50 23.00 51.03
CA ARG A 255 11.09 22.90 50.68
C ARG A 255 10.88 22.40 49.24
N ASN A 256 11.70 22.88 48.30
CA ASN A 256 11.67 22.42 46.91
C ASN A 256 12.17 20.98 46.71
N VAL A 257 12.97 20.44 47.64
CA VAL A 257 13.45 19.04 47.61
C VAL A 257 12.39 18.11 48.19
N GLU A 258 11.68 18.53 49.24
CA GLU A 258 10.55 17.77 49.81
C GLU A 258 9.36 17.72 48.84
N GLU A 259 9.07 18.81 48.10
CA GLU A 259 8.06 18.80 47.03
C GLU A 259 8.45 17.85 45.89
N PHE A 260 9.75 17.70 45.59
CA PHE A 260 10.25 16.75 44.58
C PHE A 260 10.18 15.27 45.03
N GLU A 261 10.29 14.98 46.33
CA GLU A 261 10.12 13.62 46.86
C GLU A 261 8.65 13.20 46.91
N VAL A 262 7.72 14.14 47.16
CA VAL A 262 6.28 13.89 47.14
C VAL A 262 5.80 13.60 45.71
N ASP A 263 6.33 14.28 44.69
CA ASP A 263 6.00 14.01 43.28
C ASP A 263 6.62 12.70 42.73
N CYS A 264 7.64 12.15 43.40
CA CYS A 264 8.26 10.88 43.02
C CYS A 264 7.56 9.64 43.59
N ILE A 265 6.58 9.80 44.49
CA ILE A 265 5.80 8.68 45.05
C ILE A 265 4.34 8.78 44.62
N LEU A 266 4.08 8.21 43.43
CA LEU A 266 2.78 7.89 42.81
C LEU A 266 1.83 9.07 42.53
N PRO A 267 1.34 9.13 41.28
CA PRO A 267 -0.09 8.93 41.14
C PRO A 267 -0.47 7.87 40.11
N ASP A 268 -1.32 6.98 40.60
CA ASP A 268 -2.28 6.21 39.84
C ASP A 268 -3.14 7.16 38.97
N ARG A 269 -3.39 6.73 37.73
CA ARG A 269 -4.46 7.13 36.79
C ARG A 269 -5.13 8.49 37.01
N TYR A 270 -4.85 9.43 36.11
CA TYR A 270 -5.82 10.17 35.25
C TYR A 270 -5.07 11.33 34.58
N SER A 271 -4.67 11.16 33.32
CA SER A 271 -4.54 12.23 32.30
C SER A 271 -4.00 11.60 31.02
N ALA A 272 -4.91 11.35 30.08
CA ALA A 272 -4.55 11.14 28.70
C ALA A 272 -4.12 12.50 28.14
N GLU A 273 -2.85 12.62 27.74
CA GLU A 273 -2.35 13.33 26.55
C GLU A 273 -0.83 13.57 26.68
N GLY A 274 -0.06 13.05 25.70
CA GLY A 274 1.25 13.61 25.38
C GLY A 274 2.49 13.02 26.06
N MET A 275 2.84 11.74 25.82
CA MET A 275 4.22 11.27 26.01
C MET A 275 4.62 10.21 24.98
N GLY A 276 5.14 10.66 23.83
CA GLY A 276 5.65 9.80 22.76
C GLY A 276 7.05 10.16 22.24
N SER A 277 7.84 10.98 22.94
CA SER A 277 9.07 11.55 22.36
C SER A 277 10.37 11.34 23.14
N ARG A 278 10.35 10.69 24.32
CA ARG A 278 11.56 10.62 25.17
C ARG A 278 12.44 9.38 24.97
N SER A 279 11.94 8.31 24.36
CA SER A 279 12.69 7.03 24.23
C SER A 279 13.54 6.89 22.97
N GLN A 280 13.26 7.62 21.88
CA GLN A 280 14.06 7.52 20.63
C GLN A 280 15.27 8.47 20.59
N GLN A 281 15.28 9.51 21.42
CA GLN A 281 16.35 10.51 21.46
C GLN A 281 17.65 9.92 22.04
N THR A 282 17.59 8.85 22.84
CA THR A 282 18.76 8.22 23.47
C THR A 282 19.58 7.35 22.52
N VAL A 283 18.97 6.75 21.48
CA VAL A 283 19.68 5.86 20.54
C VAL A 283 20.49 6.66 19.51
N VAL A 284 19.91 7.74 18.95
CA VAL A 284 20.59 8.63 18.00
C VAL A 284 21.74 9.37 18.68
N SER A 285 21.54 9.81 19.94
CA SER A 285 22.57 10.48 20.74
C SER A 285 23.76 9.56 21.06
N LYS A 286 23.54 8.24 21.21
CA LYS A 286 24.60 7.25 21.42
C LYS A 286 25.38 6.98 20.13
N LEU A 287 24.70 6.93 18.97
CA LEU A 287 25.34 6.76 17.67
C LEU A 287 26.19 7.97 17.26
N GLN A 288 25.73 9.19 17.56
CA GLN A 288 26.44 10.42 17.22
C GLN A 288 27.76 10.57 18.00
N LYS A 289 27.87 9.98 19.19
CA LYS A 289 29.10 9.99 20.02
C LYS A 289 30.19 9.05 19.50
N ASN A 290 29.86 8.12 18.61
CA ASN A 290 30.79 7.11 18.08
C ASN A 290 31.30 7.43 16.67
N LEU A 291 30.98 8.60 16.09
CA LEU A 291 31.57 8.99 14.81
C LEU A 291 33.01 9.51 15.00
N PRO A 292 33.95 9.13 14.13
CA PRO A 292 35.30 9.66 14.15
C PRO A 292 35.29 11.19 13.92
N PRO A 293 36.16 11.94 14.63
CA PRO A 293 36.18 13.39 14.56
C PRO A 293 36.43 13.87 13.12
N GLY A 294 35.56 14.75 12.61
CA GLY A 294 35.66 15.35 11.28
C GLY A 294 34.65 14.83 10.24
N VAL A 295 33.92 13.75 10.53
CA VAL A 295 32.91 13.21 9.59
C VAL A 295 31.55 13.85 9.83
N LYS A 296 31.08 14.64 8.86
CA LYS A 296 29.71 15.19 8.86
C LYS A 296 28.69 14.05 8.73
N TRP A 297 27.67 14.03 9.58
CA TRP A 297 26.60 13.02 9.61
C TRP A 297 26.00 12.72 8.23
N ASP A 298 25.82 13.76 7.40
CA ASP A 298 25.29 13.62 6.04
C ASP A 298 26.21 12.82 5.09
N ALA A 299 27.53 12.85 5.30
CA ALA A 299 28.50 12.07 4.52
C ALA A 299 28.53 10.60 4.97
N ALA A 300 28.41 10.36 6.27
CA ALA A 300 28.28 9.01 6.84
C ALA A 300 26.97 8.34 6.38
N MET A 301 25.85 9.07 6.43
CA MET A 301 24.56 8.58 5.95
C MET A 301 24.54 8.32 4.44
N LYS A 302 25.17 9.19 3.63
CA LYS A 302 25.33 8.93 2.18
C LYS A 302 26.13 7.66 1.90
N GLY A 303 27.21 7.41 2.65
CA GLY A 303 28.02 6.20 2.57
C GLY A 303 27.23 4.94 2.95
N VAL A 304 26.44 5.01 4.03
CA VAL A 304 25.56 3.91 4.47
C VAL A 304 24.48 3.63 3.43
N THR A 305 23.78 4.66 2.92
CA THR A 305 22.75 4.47 1.87
C THR A 305 23.33 3.90 0.58
N LYS A 306 24.53 4.34 0.14
CA LYS A 306 25.18 3.81 -1.06
C LYS A 306 25.59 2.34 -0.89
N LYS A 307 26.09 1.98 0.29
CA LYS A 307 26.42 0.59 0.63
C LYS A 307 25.16 -0.29 0.68
N MET A 308 24.06 0.24 1.24
CA MET A 308 22.75 -0.41 1.30
C MET A 308 22.16 -0.69 -0.09
N TYR A 309 22.16 0.31 -1.00
CA TYR A 309 21.70 0.11 -2.38
C TYR A 309 22.56 -0.92 -3.15
N SER A 310 23.88 -0.91 -2.94
CA SER A 310 24.79 -1.91 -3.51
C SER A 310 24.55 -3.33 -2.97
N THR A 311 24.10 -3.49 -1.72
CA THR A 311 23.80 -4.82 -1.15
C THR A 311 22.45 -5.34 -1.65
N ILE A 312 21.48 -4.43 -1.86
CA ILE A 312 20.17 -4.74 -2.43
C ILE A 312 20.31 -5.27 -3.86
N ASP A 313 21.10 -4.60 -4.70
CA ASP A 313 21.31 -5.03 -6.09
C ASP A 313 21.99 -6.41 -6.18
N GLN A 314 22.95 -6.70 -5.30
CA GLN A 314 23.62 -8.01 -5.22
C GLN A 314 22.70 -9.12 -4.73
N SER A 315 21.85 -8.86 -3.73
CA SER A 315 20.88 -9.83 -3.23
C SER A 315 19.79 -10.15 -4.25
N PHE A 316 19.41 -9.16 -5.07
CA PHE A 316 18.46 -9.31 -6.15
C PHE A 316 19.04 -10.11 -7.33
N GLU A 317 20.30 -9.84 -7.72
CA GLU A 317 20.99 -10.66 -8.73
C GLU A 317 21.19 -12.12 -8.27
N ALA A 318 21.48 -12.35 -7.00
CA ALA A 318 21.59 -13.69 -6.42
C ALA A 318 20.24 -14.43 -6.41
N TYR A 319 19.14 -13.74 -6.11
CA TYR A 319 17.79 -14.27 -6.19
C TYR A 319 17.42 -14.67 -7.63
N LEU A 320 17.74 -13.82 -8.61
CA LEU A 320 17.50 -14.12 -10.03
C LEU A 320 18.31 -15.32 -10.52
N LYS A 321 19.59 -15.42 -10.15
CA LYS A 321 20.43 -16.60 -10.47
C LYS A 321 19.92 -17.88 -9.81
N LYS A 322 19.46 -17.82 -8.56
CA LYS A 322 18.87 -18.95 -7.83
C LYS A 322 17.59 -19.46 -8.49
N LYS A 323 16.75 -18.55 -9.00
CA LYS A 323 15.50 -18.89 -9.70
C LYS A 323 15.72 -19.51 -11.08
N ILE A 324 16.82 -19.13 -11.76
CA ILE A 324 17.23 -19.74 -13.04
C ILE A 324 17.83 -21.14 -12.82
N GLY A 325 18.56 -21.36 -11.73
CA GLY A 325 19.14 -22.67 -11.42
C GLY A 325 18.14 -23.76 -10.99
N THR A 326 16.88 -23.41 -10.74
CA THR A 326 15.85 -24.34 -10.21
C THR A 326 14.66 -24.59 -11.14
N GLY A 327 14.64 -24.05 -12.36
CA GLY A 327 13.50 -24.17 -13.27
C GLY A 327 13.88 -24.48 -14.71
N LEU A 328 13.80 -25.76 -15.06
CA LEU A 328 13.55 -26.32 -16.40
C LEU A 328 14.52 -25.93 -17.52
N ALA A 329 15.52 -26.79 -17.67
CA ALA A 329 15.96 -27.21 -18.98
C ALA A 329 14.84 -27.99 -19.70
N GLU A 330 14.89 -27.93 -21.03
CA GLU A 330 14.17 -28.70 -22.06
C GLU A 330 12.98 -28.02 -22.78
N ASP A 331 13.22 -27.88 -24.08
CA ASP A 331 12.33 -27.95 -25.24
C ASP A 331 11.35 -26.82 -25.56
N SER A 332 11.73 -25.98 -26.52
CA SER A 332 11.29 -26.19 -27.91
C SER A 332 11.85 -25.10 -28.85
N LEU A 333 12.66 -25.55 -29.80
CA LEU A 333 12.94 -24.86 -31.05
C LEU A 333 11.66 -24.78 -31.88
N VAL A 334 11.24 -23.59 -32.30
CA VAL A 334 10.47 -23.40 -33.54
C VAL A 334 10.93 -22.11 -34.22
N ASP A 335 11.35 -22.25 -35.47
CA ASP A 335 11.84 -21.19 -36.37
C ASP A 335 10.77 -20.16 -36.74
N PRO A 336 11.14 -18.90 -37.08
CA PRO A 336 10.21 -17.88 -37.49
C PRO A 336 9.94 -17.92 -39.01
N VAL A 337 8.67 -18.17 -39.37
CA VAL A 337 8.18 -17.95 -40.74
C VAL A 337 7.78 -16.48 -40.91
N LEU A 338 8.45 -15.83 -41.86
CA LEU A 338 8.12 -14.55 -42.47
C LEU A 338 6.68 -14.54 -43.02
N SER A 339 5.89 -13.53 -42.67
CA SER A 339 4.72 -13.16 -43.48
C SER A 339 4.59 -11.63 -43.59
N GLN A 340 4.54 -11.19 -44.84
CA GLN A 340 4.54 -9.80 -45.29
C GLN A 340 3.13 -9.20 -45.27
N GLY A 341 3.04 -7.94 -44.85
CA GLY A 341 2.33 -6.87 -45.56
C GLY A 341 0.83 -6.98 -45.85
N ALA A 342 0.02 -6.28 -45.05
CA ALA A 342 -1.17 -5.58 -45.54
C ALA A 342 -1.35 -4.26 -44.76
N PRO A 343 -1.58 -3.11 -45.41
CA PRO A 343 -1.86 -1.85 -44.71
C PRO A 343 -3.31 -1.84 -44.17
N PRO A 344 -3.56 -1.26 -42.98
CA PRO A 344 -4.90 -1.13 -42.44
C PRO A 344 -5.73 -0.09 -43.22
N PRO A 345 -7.07 -0.26 -43.28
CA PRO A 345 -7.96 0.70 -43.95
C PRO A 345 -8.06 2.01 -43.16
N SER A 346 -8.02 3.13 -43.89
CA SER A 346 -8.24 4.48 -43.36
C SER A 346 -9.66 4.64 -42.84
N ILE A 347 -9.80 4.95 -41.55
CA ILE A 347 -11.07 5.34 -40.92
C ILE A 347 -11.19 6.86 -41.00
N GLU A 348 -12.20 7.35 -41.73
CA GLU A 348 -12.58 8.75 -41.75
C GLU A 348 -13.21 9.15 -40.41
N LEU A 349 -12.58 10.09 -39.71
CA LEU A 349 -13.13 10.70 -38.49
C LEU A 349 -14.23 11.71 -38.85
N PRO A 350 -15.38 11.71 -38.16
CA PRO A 350 -16.38 12.75 -38.30
C PRO A 350 -15.89 14.09 -37.73
N PRO A 351 -16.36 15.24 -38.25
CA PRO A 351 -15.90 16.56 -37.83
C PRO A 351 -16.31 16.91 -36.39
N PRO A 352 -15.53 17.77 -35.71
CA PRO A 352 -15.74 18.10 -34.30
C PRO A 352 -17.00 18.96 -34.10
N LEU A 353 -17.84 18.53 -33.17
CA LEU A 353 -18.99 19.29 -32.68
C LEU A 353 -18.49 20.40 -31.76
N TRP A 354 -18.40 21.64 -32.25
CA TRP A 354 -18.24 22.82 -31.41
C TRP A 354 -19.61 23.40 -31.04
N ASP A 355 -19.65 23.95 -29.83
CA ASP A 355 -20.67 24.85 -29.27
C ASP A 355 -21.99 24.25 -28.77
N TYR A 356 -21.95 23.65 -27.58
CA TYR A 356 -23.10 23.64 -26.68
C TYR A 356 -22.67 24.02 -25.26
N SER A 357 -22.76 25.31 -24.93
CA SER A 357 -22.68 25.80 -23.55
C SER A 357 -24.10 25.85 -22.96
N PRO A 358 -24.44 25.02 -21.96
CA PRO A 358 -25.74 25.13 -21.31
C PRO A 358 -25.84 26.44 -20.53
N SER A 359 -26.97 27.13 -20.70
CA SER A 359 -27.22 28.43 -20.10
C SER A 359 -27.33 28.33 -18.57
N ARG A 360 -26.69 29.28 -17.89
CA ARG A 360 -26.70 29.46 -16.42
C ARG A 360 -28.13 29.70 -15.91
N PRO A 361 -28.62 29.00 -14.88
CA PRO A 361 -29.95 29.27 -14.31
C PRO A 361 -29.99 30.63 -13.59
N ARG A 362 -31.15 31.31 -13.71
CA ARG A 362 -31.42 32.67 -13.20
C ARG A 362 -31.69 32.69 -11.69
N VAL A 363 -31.30 33.81 -11.07
CA VAL A 363 -31.23 34.15 -9.63
C VAL A 363 -32.61 34.46 -9.01
N LYS A 364 -33.63 33.60 -9.15
CA LYS A 364 -34.91 33.82 -8.44
C LYS A 364 -35.54 32.51 -8.00
N GLU A 365 -35.09 32.00 -6.86
CA GLU A 365 -35.84 31.09 -5.99
C GLU A 365 -35.11 30.98 -4.64
N GLU A 366 -34.90 32.14 -3.98
CA GLU A 366 -34.56 32.17 -2.56
C GLU A 366 -35.87 32.17 -1.77
N ALA A 367 -36.29 30.99 -1.32
CA ALA A 367 -37.38 30.86 -0.36
C ALA A 367 -36.88 31.24 1.04
N SER A 368 -37.52 32.25 1.64
CA SER A 368 -37.21 32.72 3.00
C SER A 368 -37.50 31.64 4.04
N LEU A 369 -36.47 31.19 4.75
CA LEU A 369 -36.60 30.34 5.94
C LEU A 369 -37.16 31.17 7.10
N MET A 370 -38.48 31.07 7.30
CA MET A 370 -39.17 31.54 8.50
C MET A 370 -38.73 30.72 9.71
N TYR A 371 -38.08 31.39 10.66
CA TYR A 371 -37.73 30.87 11.98
C TYR A 371 -38.98 30.87 12.89
N THR A 372 -39.39 29.71 13.39
CA THR A 372 -40.43 29.60 14.42
C THR A 372 -39.80 29.16 15.75
N PRO A 373 -39.99 29.91 16.86
CA PRO A 373 -39.46 29.52 18.15
C PRO A 373 -40.36 28.46 18.81
N VAL A 374 -39.80 27.29 19.07
CA VAL A 374 -40.44 26.20 19.83
C VAL A 374 -40.34 26.54 21.32
N GLY A 375 -41.41 27.14 21.85
CA GLY A 375 -41.61 27.36 23.29
C GLY A 375 -43.03 26.95 23.67
N GLY A 376 -43.24 25.66 23.92
CA GLY A 376 -44.53 25.11 24.31
C GLY A 376 -44.36 24.14 25.49
N TYR A 377 -44.72 24.59 26.68
CA TYR A 377 -44.88 23.77 27.88
C TYR A 377 -45.81 22.58 27.64
N PRO A 378 -45.44 21.34 28.02
CA PRO A 378 -46.41 20.28 28.21
C PRO A 378 -46.87 20.25 29.68
N GLY A 379 -48.19 20.37 29.86
CA GLY A 379 -48.86 20.19 31.15
C GLY A 379 -48.84 18.74 31.67
N PRO A 380 -49.31 18.53 32.91
CA PRO A 380 -49.04 17.31 33.67
C PRO A 380 -50.13 16.26 33.43
N ARG A 381 -49.77 15.05 32.99
CA ARG A 381 -50.64 13.87 33.12
C ARG A 381 -49.88 12.56 33.40
N THR A 382 -50.20 12.04 34.59
CA THR A 382 -50.48 10.65 34.95
C THR A 382 -49.37 9.60 35.06
N ARG A 383 -49.17 9.19 36.33
CA ARG A 383 -48.72 7.88 36.83
C ARG A 383 -49.09 6.70 35.92
N ALA A 384 -48.10 5.88 35.57
CA ALA A 384 -48.25 4.43 35.44
C ALA A 384 -46.91 3.70 35.63
N ALA A 385 -46.96 2.64 36.45
CA ALA A 385 -46.10 1.46 36.54
C ALA A 385 -44.56 1.62 36.58
N ARG A 386 -43.99 1.41 37.78
CA ARG A 386 -42.60 0.98 37.98
C ARG A 386 -42.49 -0.51 37.62
N SER A 387 -41.68 -0.84 36.63
CA SER A 387 -41.10 -2.17 36.43
C SER A 387 -39.72 -2.24 37.12
N PRO A 388 -39.33 -3.36 37.75
CA PRO A 388 -38.06 -3.48 38.45
C PRO A 388 -36.89 -3.60 37.45
N SER A 389 -35.86 -2.78 37.64
CA SER A 389 -34.59 -2.89 36.91
C SER A 389 -33.87 -4.20 37.26
N PRO A 390 -33.30 -4.92 36.29
CA PRO A 390 -32.39 -6.01 36.59
C PRO A 390 -31.06 -5.44 37.09
N ALA A 391 -30.65 -5.86 38.29
CA ALA A 391 -29.34 -5.59 38.85
C ALA A 391 -28.29 -6.37 38.04
N GLY A 392 -27.42 -5.63 37.36
CA GLY A 392 -26.38 -6.17 36.50
C GLY A 392 -25.90 -5.07 35.56
N SER A 393 -25.46 -3.94 36.11
CA SER A 393 -24.84 -2.87 35.34
C SER A 393 -23.50 -3.38 34.79
N PHE A 394 -23.55 -3.96 33.59
CA PHE A 394 -22.38 -4.15 32.75
C PHE A 394 -21.96 -2.74 32.33
N ASP A 395 -20.93 -2.20 32.96
CA ASP A 395 -20.45 -0.86 32.63
C ASP A 395 -19.69 -0.96 31.28
N PRO A 396 -20.24 -0.42 30.18
CA PRO A 396 -19.62 -0.55 28.86
C PRO A 396 -18.23 0.09 28.82
N ALA A 397 -17.94 1.04 29.71
CA ALA A 397 -16.61 1.62 29.88
C ALA A 397 -15.59 0.59 30.41
N GLU A 398 -16.01 -0.32 31.30
CA GLU A 398 -15.14 -1.36 31.85
C GLU A 398 -14.84 -2.45 30.81
N ALA A 399 -15.84 -2.81 29.99
CA ALA A 399 -15.66 -3.75 28.87
C ALA A 399 -14.66 -3.20 27.83
N LEU A 400 -14.79 -1.92 27.47
CA LEU A 400 -13.88 -1.25 26.55
C LEU A 400 -12.46 -1.17 27.14
N SER A 401 -12.34 -0.85 28.42
CA SER A 401 -11.03 -0.79 29.11
C SER A 401 -10.34 -2.15 29.15
N ARG A 402 -11.06 -3.25 29.31
CA ARG A 402 -10.49 -4.61 29.26
C ARG A 402 -10.01 -4.95 27.86
N GLN A 403 -10.76 -4.58 26.83
CA GLN A 403 -10.38 -4.81 25.43
C GLN A 403 -9.09 -4.06 25.05
N TYR A 404 -8.94 -2.80 25.48
CA TYR A 404 -7.70 -2.04 25.26
C TYR A 404 -6.52 -2.62 26.04
N ALA A 405 -6.72 -3.10 27.27
CA ALA A 405 -5.68 -3.72 28.06
C ALA A 405 -5.21 -5.06 27.46
N GLU A 406 -6.12 -5.85 26.88
CA GLU A 406 -5.79 -7.08 26.16
C GLU A 406 -5.04 -6.79 24.86
N SER A 407 -5.47 -5.80 24.08
CA SER A 407 -4.78 -5.36 22.86
C SER A 407 -3.36 -4.88 23.14
N ALA A 408 -3.15 -4.05 24.18
CA ALA A 408 -1.82 -3.59 24.58
C ALA A 408 -0.90 -4.75 25.04
N ARG A 409 -1.45 -5.78 25.70
CA ARG A 409 -0.70 -6.98 26.07
C ARG A 409 -0.29 -7.81 24.85
N GLN A 410 -1.16 -7.90 23.85
CA GLN A 410 -0.86 -8.58 22.60
C GLN A 410 0.22 -7.86 21.79
N GLU A 411 0.16 -6.53 21.70
CA GLU A 411 1.22 -5.73 21.05
C GLU A 411 2.57 -5.90 21.75
N LEU A 412 2.59 -5.88 23.09
CA LEU A 412 3.81 -6.04 23.85
C LEU A 412 4.41 -7.45 23.70
N ALA A 413 3.57 -8.48 23.66
CA ALA A 413 4.00 -9.85 23.37
C ALA A 413 4.54 -9.99 21.95
N TRP A 414 3.91 -9.34 20.97
CA TRP A 414 4.38 -9.32 19.58
C TRP A 414 5.76 -8.67 19.45
N HIS A 415 5.97 -7.52 20.10
CA HIS A 415 7.28 -6.86 20.13
C HIS A 415 8.37 -7.70 20.81
N GLN A 416 8.03 -8.44 21.87
CA GLN A 416 8.97 -9.34 22.54
C GLN A 416 9.36 -10.53 21.65
N ASN A 417 8.39 -11.15 20.98
CA ASN A 417 8.66 -12.25 20.04
C ASN A 417 9.50 -11.77 18.85
N TYR A 418 9.20 -10.60 18.29
CA TYR A 418 9.98 -10.02 17.20
C TYR A 418 11.42 -9.71 17.61
N ALA A 419 11.62 -9.22 18.84
CA ALA A 419 12.96 -8.97 19.37
C ALA A 419 13.74 -10.28 19.60
N ALA A 420 13.08 -11.36 19.99
CA ALA A 420 13.69 -12.68 20.13
C ALA A 420 14.09 -13.27 18.75
N GLU A 421 13.21 -13.22 17.75
CA GLU A 421 13.50 -13.68 16.39
C GLU A 421 14.65 -12.88 15.73
N ALA A 422 14.75 -11.57 16.02
CA ALA A 422 15.85 -10.74 15.53
C ALA A 422 17.21 -11.12 16.13
N LEU A 423 17.23 -11.62 17.38
CA LEU A 423 18.45 -12.14 18.01
C LEU A 423 18.86 -13.46 17.37
N ASP A 424 17.92 -14.38 17.17
CA ASP A 424 18.18 -15.68 16.52
C ASP A 424 18.70 -15.50 15.08
N SER A 425 18.15 -14.54 14.33
CA SER A 425 18.62 -14.23 12.97
C SER A 425 20.05 -13.69 12.94
N ASN A 426 20.46 -12.93 13.97
CA ASN A 426 21.82 -12.42 14.07
C ASN A 426 22.82 -13.52 14.44
N GLU A 427 22.43 -14.45 15.32
CA GLU A 427 23.23 -15.65 15.63
C GLU A 427 23.40 -16.56 14.39
N GLU A 428 22.34 -16.73 13.60
CA GLU A 428 22.39 -17.52 12.35
C GLU A 428 23.33 -16.88 11.31
N LEU A 429 23.32 -15.55 11.20
CA LEU A 429 24.24 -14.81 10.32
C LEU A 429 25.70 -14.97 10.76
N GLU A 430 25.99 -14.93 12.05
CA GLU A 430 27.33 -15.17 12.59
C GLU A 430 27.81 -16.60 12.31
N LEU A 431 26.92 -17.60 12.46
CA LEU A 431 27.21 -18.99 12.12
C LEU A 431 27.49 -19.16 10.62
N GLN A 432 26.76 -18.47 9.76
CA GLN A 432 26.97 -18.52 8.31
C GLN A 432 28.33 -17.91 7.92
N GLN A 433 28.69 -16.76 8.49
CA GLN A 433 30.00 -16.15 8.28
C GLN A 433 31.14 -17.04 8.81
N ALA A 434 30.94 -17.73 9.93
CA ALA A 434 31.91 -18.67 10.46
C ALA A 434 32.13 -19.86 9.51
N ARG A 435 31.06 -20.39 8.89
CA ARG A 435 31.15 -21.45 7.87
C ARG A 435 31.92 -21.01 6.63
N GLU A 436 31.64 -19.81 6.12
CA GLU A 436 32.36 -19.26 4.97
C GLU A 436 33.85 -19.07 5.26
N ARG A 437 34.22 -18.59 6.46
CA ARG A 437 35.62 -18.47 6.87
C ARG A 437 36.33 -19.83 6.89
N MET A 438 35.66 -20.85 7.42
CA MET A 438 36.21 -22.22 7.45
C MET A 438 36.39 -22.80 6.04
N GLU A 439 35.43 -22.54 5.15
CA GLU A 439 35.50 -23.00 3.76
C GLU A 439 36.62 -22.29 2.98
N ASN A 440 36.75 -20.97 3.13
CA ASN A 440 37.84 -20.21 2.53
C ASN A 440 39.22 -20.68 3.02
N GLN A 441 39.38 -20.92 4.32
CA GLN A 441 40.62 -21.50 4.87
C GLN A 441 40.92 -22.89 4.30
N ARG A 442 39.90 -23.72 4.10
CA ARG A 442 40.05 -25.04 3.46
C ARG A 442 40.52 -24.91 2.01
N TRP A 443 39.95 -23.96 1.27
CA TRP A 443 40.29 -23.69 -0.12
C TRP A 443 41.72 -23.17 -0.28
N GLU A 444 42.15 -22.26 0.61
CA GLU A 444 43.52 -21.76 0.67
C GLU A 444 44.53 -22.89 0.92
N ARG A 445 44.24 -23.82 1.84
CA ARG A 445 45.12 -24.98 2.11
C ARG A 445 45.25 -25.89 0.88
N LEU A 446 44.15 -26.17 0.19
CA LEU A 446 44.15 -26.98 -1.03
C LEU A 446 44.99 -26.32 -2.14
N ASN A 447 44.86 -25.01 -2.32
CA ASN A 447 45.62 -24.29 -3.32
C ASN A 447 47.10 -24.16 -2.97
N LYS A 448 47.43 -23.98 -1.70
CA LYS A 448 48.82 -23.98 -1.25
C LYS A 448 49.49 -25.33 -1.52
N GLY A 449 48.78 -26.44 -1.30
CA GLY A 449 49.24 -27.77 -1.66
C GLY A 449 49.48 -27.94 -3.16
N LYS A 450 48.56 -27.46 -3.99
CA LYS A 450 48.71 -27.51 -5.47
C LYS A 450 49.89 -26.67 -5.98
N ARG A 451 50.11 -25.47 -5.44
CA ARG A 451 51.27 -24.63 -5.81
C ARG A 451 52.58 -25.29 -5.43
N SER A 452 52.67 -25.82 -4.21
CA SER A 452 53.86 -26.54 -3.75
C SER A 452 54.15 -27.78 -4.61
N TRP A 453 53.11 -28.46 -5.12
CA TRP A 453 53.28 -29.63 -5.99
C TRP A 453 53.74 -29.24 -7.41
N LEU A 454 53.26 -28.10 -7.92
CA LEU A 454 53.69 -27.56 -9.21
C LEU A 454 55.13 -27.03 -9.15
N GLU A 455 55.52 -26.35 -8.06
CA GLU A 455 56.90 -25.90 -7.84
C GLU A 455 57.87 -27.10 -7.75
N ALA A 456 57.46 -28.20 -7.12
CA ALA A 456 58.29 -29.42 -7.04
C ALA A 456 58.45 -30.16 -8.38
N LEU A 457 57.57 -29.93 -9.35
CA LEU A 457 57.70 -30.49 -10.70
C LEU A 457 58.65 -29.66 -11.57
N ASP A 458 58.62 -28.33 -11.42
CA ASP A 458 59.47 -27.40 -12.17
C ASP A 458 60.95 -27.59 -11.81
N ASP A 459 61.26 -27.86 -10.53
CA ASP A 459 62.63 -28.14 -10.07
C ASP A 459 63.18 -29.52 -10.51
N SER A 460 62.36 -30.38 -11.13
CA SER A 460 62.77 -31.74 -11.51
C SER A 460 63.23 -31.91 -12.96
N ASP A 461 63.07 -30.85 -13.79
CA ASP A 461 63.42 -30.88 -15.22
C ASP A 461 64.81 -30.28 -15.54
N ASP A 462 65.52 -29.70 -14.56
CA ASP A 462 66.85 -29.07 -14.76
C ASP A 462 68.06 -30.04 -14.65
N ASP A 463 67.83 -31.34 -14.41
CA ASP A 463 68.89 -32.37 -14.28
C ASP A 463 68.99 -33.33 -15.49
N ARG A 464 68.73 -32.85 -16.72
CA ARG A 464 68.91 -33.63 -17.97
C ARG A 464 69.91 -33.04 -18.96
#